data_AF-A0A4V1FXQ7-F1
#
_entry.id   AF-A0A4V1FXQ7-F1
#
_cell.length_a   1.000
_cell.length_b   1.000
_cell.length_c   1.000
_cell.angle_alpha   90.00
_cell.angle_beta   90.00
_cell.angle_gamma   90.00
#
_symmetry.space_group_name_H-M   'P 1'
#
loop_
_entity.id
_entity.type
_entity.pdbx_description
1 polymer ?
#
loop_
_entity_poly.entity_id
_entity_poly.type
_entity_poly.pdbx_seq_one_letter_code
_entity_poly.pdbx_strand_id
1 'polypeptide(L)'
;MIPETALVPMQAAAGGFILFVALVFFVIQIAALIWVYSDAQTNSPQSAVLWTLVVFFGGLLGLLLYVLIGRDRRSSRTDHRTQF
;
A
#
# COMPACT_ATOMS: atom_id res chain seq x y z
N MET A 1 -21.04 23.06 34.12
CA MET A 1 -21.79 22.74 32.88
C MET A 1 -21.09 23.49 31.75
N ILE A 2 -20.41 22.79 30.84
CA ILE A 2 -19.77 23.44 29.69
C ILE A 2 -20.89 23.75 28.69
N PRO A 3 -21.03 24.99 28.19
CA PRO A 3 -22.11 25.34 27.27
C PRO A 3 -21.96 24.57 25.96
N GLU A 4 -23.04 23.97 25.46
CA GLU A 4 -23.04 23.19 24.22
C GLU A 4 -22.54 23.99 23.00
N THR A 5 -22.66 25.33 23.04
CA THR A 5 -22.14 26.24 22.01
C THR A 5 -20.61 26.20 21.88
N ALA A 6 -19.89 25.79 22.92
CA ALA A 6 -18.44 25.57 22.87
C ALA A 6 -18.06 24.17 22.32
N LEU A 7 -19.00 23.21 22.37
CA LEU A 7 -18.77 21.84 21.90
C LEU A 7 -18.89 21.73 20.37
N VAL A 8 -19.84 22.46 19.75
CA VAL A 8 -20.07 22.48 18.29
C VAL A 8 -18.81 22.83 17.47
N PRO A 9 -18.05 23.91 17.77
CA PRO A 9 -16.84 24.23 17.00
C PRO A 9 -15.70 23.23 17.23
N MET A 10 -15.55 22.67 18.45
CA MET A 10 -14.53 21.65 18.71
C MET A 10 -14.84 20.32 18.03
N GLN A 11 -16.10 19.91 17.97
CA GLN A 11 -16.56 18.72 17.26
C GLN A 11 -16.42 18.87 15.74
N ALA A 12 -16.75 20.05 15.20
CA ALA A 12 -16.56 20.35 13.78
C ALA A 12 -15.07 20.33 13.38
N ALA A 13 -14.19 20.90 14.21
CA ALA A 13 -12.75 20.88 13.98
C ALA A 13 -12.17 19.45 14.06
N ALA A 14 -12.57 18.66 15.06
CA ALA A 14 -12.16 17.26 15.19
C ALA A 14 -12.68 16.39 14.04
N GLY A 15 -13.94 16.57 13.63
CA GLY A 15 -14.54 15.85 12.50
C GLY A 15 -13.86 16.16 11.17
N GLY A 16 -13.56 17.44 10.91
CA GLY A 16 -12.83 17.86 9.72
C GLY A 16 -11.42 17.28 9.65
N PHE A 17 -10.70 17.26 10.77
CA PHE A 17 -9.36 16.66 10.85
C PHE A 17 -9.39 15.15 10.61
N ILE A 18 -10.31 14.42 11.23
CA ILE A 18 -10.46 12.97 11.03
C ILE A 18 -10.76 12.64 9.57
N LEU A 19 -11.68 13.40 8.94
CA LEU A 19 -12.01 13.21 7.52
C LEU A 19 -10.78 13.46 6.62
N PHE A 20 -10.03 14.53 6.89
CA PHE A 20 -8.81 14.83 6.14
C PHE A 20 -7.78 13.70 6.25
N VAL A 21 -7.52 13.20 7.47
CA VAL A 21 -6.61 12.08 7.70
C VAL A 21 -7.10 10.84 6.95
N ALA A 22 -8.40 10.51 7.05
CA ALA A 22 -8.98 9.38 6.32
C ALA A 22 -8.82 9.52 4.80
N LEU A 23 -8.99 10.73 4.26
CA LEU A 23 -8.80 11.02 2.83
C LEU A 23 -7.34 10.81 2.40
N VAL A 24 -6.38 11.28 3.21
CA VAL A 24 -4.95 11.08 2.95
C VAL A 24 -4.61 9.58 2.94
N PHE A 25 -5.08 8.83 3.94
CA PHE A 25 -4.89 7.38 3.98
C PHE A 25 -5.54 6.67 2.79
N PHE A 26 -6.71 7.13 2.35
CA PHE A 26 -7.37 6.59 1.18
C PHE A 26 -6.54 6.80 -0.09
N VAL A 27 -6.01 8.02 -0.30
CA VAL A 27 -5.13 8.32 -1.44
C VAL A 27 -3.86 7.47 -1.40
N ILE A 28 -3.24 7.31 -0.23
CA ILE A 28 -2.07 6.44 -0.04
C ILE A 28 -2.41 4.99 -0.42
N GLN A 29 -3.58 4.49 -0.01
CA GLN A 29 -4.01 3.14 -0.37
C GLN A 29 -4.17 2.97 -1.88
N ILE A 30 -4.81 3.91 -2.57
CA ILE A 30 -4.95 3.85 -4.03
C ILE A 30 -3.57 3.90 -4.71
N ALA A 31 -2.69 4.80 -4.26
CA ALA A 31 -1.32 4.88 -4.76
C ALA A 31 -0.55 3.56 -4.56
N ALA A 32 -0.72 2.91 -3.41
CA ALA A 32 -0.12 1.61 -3.13
C ALA A 32 -0.63 0.51 -4.10
N LEU A 33 -1.92 0.48 -4.42
CA LEU A 33 -2.48 -0.48 -5.38
C LEU A 33 -1.91 -0.29 -6.79
N ILE A 34 -1.87 0.96 -7.26
CA ILE A 34 -1.30 1.29 -8.57
C ILE A 34 0.18 0.91 -8.60
N TRP A 35 0.91 1.25 -7.53
CA TRP A 35 2.32 0.93 -7.40
C TRP A 35 2.55 -0.58 -7.45
N VAL A 36 1.82 -1.38 -6.65
CA VAL A 36 1.93 -2.86 -6.65
C VAL A 36 1.61 -3.43 -8.02
N TYR A 37 0.53 -2.97 -8.67
CA TYR A 37 0.17 -3.45 -10.01
C TYR A 37 1.28 -3.18 -11.02
N SER A 38 1.86 -1.97 -11.00
CA SER A 38 2.96 -1.59 -11.90
C SER A 38 4.25 -2.38 -11.60
N ASP A 39 4.59 -2.54 -10.32
CA ASP A 39 5.81 -3.22 -9.89
C ASP A 39 5.73 -4.73 -10.15
N ALA A 40 4.56 -5.34 -9.92
CA ALA A 40 4.37 -6.78 -10.08
C ALA A 40 4.38 -7.22 -11.54
N GLN A 41 4.07 -6.33 -12.49
CA GLN A 41 4.19 -6.64 -13.92
C GLN A 41 5.64 -6.92 -14.34
N THR A 42 6.63 -6.36 -13.64
CA THR A 42 8.05 -6.50 -14.00
C THR A 42 8.85 -7.32 -13.00
N ASN A 43 8.44 -7.33 -11.73
CA ASN A 43 9.23 -7.87 -10.62
C ASN A 43 8.61 -9.11 -9.95
N SER A 44 7.50 -9.66 -10.47
CA SER A 44 6.85 -10.85 -9.94
C SER A 44 6.63 -11.90 -11.04
N PRO A 45 6.85 -13.20 -10.77
CA PRO A 45 6.44 -14.28 -11.66
C PRO A 45 4.93 -14.51 -11.65
N GLN A 46 4.24 -14.11 -10.57
CA GLN A 46 2.80 -14.21 -10.41
C GLN A 46 2.09 -12.99 -10.98
N SER A 47 0.83 -13.17 -11.39
CA SER A 47 0.00 -12.11 -11.99
C SER A 47 -0.07 -10.84 -11.12
N ALA A 48 0.13 -9.69 -11.74
CA ALA A 48 0.01 -8.39 -11.09
C ALA A 48 -1.37 -8.14 -10.48
N VAL A 49 -2.43 -8.66 -11.11
CA VAL A 49 -3.80 -8.56 -10.59
C VAL A 49 -3.92 -9.29 -9.25
N LEU A 50 -3.29 -10.47 -9.11
CA LEU A 50 -3.34 -11.25 -7.87
C LEU A 50 -2.72 -10.47 -6.72
N TRP A 51 -1.51 -9.92 -6.92
CA TRP A 51 -0.87 -9.11 -5.88
C TRP A 51 -1.64 -7.84 -5.55
N THR A 52 -2.23 -7.19 -6.55
CA THR A 52 -3.08 -6.01 -6.32
C THR A 52 -4.31 -6.35 -5.47
N LEU A 53 -4.96 -7.49 -5.72
CA LEU A 53 -6.08 -7.96 -4.89
C LEU A 53 -5.64 -8.30 -3.46
N VAL A 54 -4.47 -8.92 -3.29
CA VAL A 54 -3.89 -9.19 -1.97
C VAL A 54 -3.68 -7.88 -1.18
N VAL A 55 -3.19 -6.82 -1.82
CA VAL A 55 -3.01 -5.51 -1.18
C VAL A 55 -4.35 -4.79 -0.95
N PHE A 56 -5.31 -4.96 -1.85
CA PHE A 56 -6.64 -4.39 -1.69
C PHE A 56 -7.37 -4.94 -0.46
N PHE A 57 -7.41 -6.27 -0.30
CA PHE A 57 -8.09 -6.91 0.83
C PHE A 57 -7.24 -6.96 2.11
N GLY A 58 -5.92 -7.13 1.97
CA GLY A 58 -4.99 -7.20 3.09
C GLY A 58 -4.50 -5.84 3.61
N GLY A 59 -4.79 -4.74 2.90
CA GLY A 59 -4.29 -3.41 3.22
C GLY A 59 -2.76 -3.40 3.33
N LEU A 60 -2.26 -2.81 4.42
CA LEU A 60 -0.83 -2.75 4.71
C LEU A 60 -0.17 -4.13 4.84
N LEU A 61 -0.88 -5.15 5.34
CA LEU A 61 -0.34 -6.50 5.43
C LEU A 61 -0.14 -7.11 4.04
N GLY A 62 -1.10 -6.90 3.13
CA GLY A 62 -0.95 -7.32 1.74
C GLY A 62 0.22 -6.63 1.05
N LEU A 63 0.39 -5.32 1.29
CA LEU A 63 1.54 -4.55 0.79
C LEU A 63 2.87 -5.11 1.31
N LEU A 64 2.94 -5.42 2.61
CA LEU A 64 4.12 -6.01 3.23
C LEU A 64 4.44 -7.38 2.62
N LEU A 65 3.42 -8.25 2.47
CA LEU A 65 3.58 -9.55 1.82
C LEU A 65 4.12 -9.43 0.39
N TYR A 66 3.61 -8.46 -0.38
CA TYR A 66 4.12 -8.21 -1.73
C TYR A 66 5.60 -7.81 -1.74
N VAL A 67 6.01 -6.90 -0.86
CA VAL A 67 7.42 -6.44 -0.80
C VAL A 67 8.36 -7.57 -0.39
N LEU A 68 7.95 -8.42 0.56
CA LEU A 68 8.80 -9.49 1.11
C LEU A 68 8.86 -10.73 0.21
N ILE A 69 7.72 -11.13 -0.36
CA ILE A 69 7.54 -12.42 -1.04
C ILE A 69 7.24 -12.23 -2.52
N GLY A 70 6.47 -11.21 -2.89
CA GLY A 70 6.02 -11.00 -4.26
C GLY A 70 7.09 -10.49 -5.22
N ARG A 71 8.17 -9.89 -4.70
CA ARG A 71 9.29 -9.43 -5.52
C ARG A 71 10.34 -10.52 -5.70
N ASP A 72 10.33 -11.17 -6.87
CA ASP A 72 11.44 -12.02 -7.29
C ASP A 72 12.60 -11.14 -7.74
N ARG A 73 13.49 -10.86 -6.78
CA ARG A 73 14.84 -10.42 -7.10
C ARG A 73 15.51 -11.59 -7.79
N ARG A 74 15.51 -11.63 -9.13
CA ARG A 74 16.42 -12.50 -9.89
C ARG A 74 17.81 -12.25 -9.35
N SER A 75 18.28 -13.14 -8.47
CA SER A 75 19.68 -13.18 -8.14
C SER A 75 20.37 -13.46 -9.47
N SER A 76 21.15 -12.49 -9.94
CA SER A 76 22.09 -12.70 -11.02
C SER A 76 23.07 -13.75 -10.50
N ARG A 77 22.71 -15.02 -10.60
CA ARG A 77 23.64 -16.13 -10.49
C ARG A 77 24.44 -16.07 -11.76
N THR A 78 25.52 -15.27 -11.71
CA THR A 78 26.55 -15.22 -12.74
C THR A 78 27.01 -16.65 -12.96
N ASP A 79 26.55 -17.24 -14.06
CA ASP A 79 27.00 -18.54 -14.52
C ASP A 79 28.46 -18.36 -14.98
N HIS A 80 29.40 -18.53 -14.06
CA HIS A 80 30.81 -18.80 -14.40
C HIS A 80 30.89 -20.24 -14.92
N ARG A 81 30.22 -20.47 -16.05
CA ARG A 81 30.36 -21.68 -16.84
C ARG A 81 31.69 -21.57 -17.55
N THR A 82 32.69 -22.17 -16.91
CA THR A 82 33.86 -22.82 -17.52
C THR A 82 33.78 -22.86 -19.05
N GLN A 83 34.43 -21.89 -19.70
CA GLN A 83 34.95 -22.09 -21.05
C GLN A 83 36.31 -22.77 -20.89
N PHE A 84 36.46 -23.83 -21.67
CA PHE A 84 37.53 -24.81 -21.72
C PHE A 84 38.95 -24.24 -21.69
#